data_AF-A0A022REZ6-F1
#
_entry.id   AF-A0A022REZ6-F1
#
_cell.length_a   1.000
_cell.length_b   1.000
_cell.length_c   1.000
_cell.angle_alpha   90.00
_cell.angle_beta   90.00
_cell.angle_gamma   90.00
#
_symmetry.space_group_name_H-M   'P 1'
#
loop_
_entity.id
_entity.type
_entity.pdbx_description
1 polymer ?
#
loop_
_entity_poly.entity_id
_entity_poly.type
_entity_poly.pdbx_seq_one_letter_code
_entity_poly.pdbx_strand_id
1 'polypeptide(L)'
;MKNNIQTMADHWLKLLIYSVFVLIIKVHGASQVNLTILDSAVSKGAVCLDGSPPMYAYEKGSGDGANNWLIYVEGGAWCLSKDNCLLRSQGMMGSSRKRSNNPYFTGIIDGDQTFNPDFYNWNRIYLPYCDGASFMADVEGVDPETNLTFRGARIFDVVMEELLNMGMKNAENAILSGTSAGGLTTILHCDKFRGLLPNAYRVKCISDSGFFIHGKDLPGAKGREDRFADVINTHKLAERLPASCTSKMDPKLVRLLFN
;
A
#
# COMPACT_ATOMS: atom_id res chain seq x y z
N MET A 1 49.90 -18.97 -32.30
CA MET A 1 49.38 -19.55 -31.03
C MET A 1 49.53 -18.63 -29.82
N LYS A 2 50.67 -17.94 -29.60
CA LYS A 2 50.85 -17.02 -28.44
C LYS A 2 49.79 -15.90 -28.35
N ASN A 3 49.44 -15.25 -29.47
CA ASN A 3 48.47 -14.15 -29.47
C ASN A 3 47.03 -14.57 -29.11
N ASN A 4 46.62 -15.83 -29.37
CA ASN A 4 45.29 -16.33 -29.02
C ASN A 4 45.16 -16.71 -27.54
N ILE A 5 46.27 -17.08 -26.89
CA ILE A 5 46.27 -17.41 -25.45
C ILE A 5 46.15 -16.13 -24.61
N GLN A 6 46.78 -15.05 -25.08
CA GLN A 6 46.78 -13.76 -24.40
C GLN A 6 45.40 -13.09 -24.45
N THR A 7 44.69 -13.17 -25.59
CA THR A 7 43.33 -12.66 -25.72
C THR A 7 42.29 -13.46 -24.91
N MET A 8 42.47 -14.78 -24.78
CA MET A 8 41.62 -15.57 -23.88
C MET A 8 41.87 -15.23 -22.41
N ALA A 9 43.14 -15.11 -22.00
CA ALA A 9 43.49 -14.77 -20.62
C ALA A 9 42.91 -13.40 -20.20
N ASP A 10 42.96 -12.39 -21.10
CA ASP A 10 42.35 -11.09 -20.87
C ASP A 10 40.82 -11.15 -20.77
N HIS A 11 40.17 -12.03 -21.55
CA HIS A 11 38.72 -12.20 -21.50
C HIS A 11 38.28 -12.88 -20.20
N TRP A 12 38.99 -13.93 -19.77
CA TRP A 12 38.74 -14.61 -18.50
C TRP A 12 39.03 -13.71 -17.30
N LEU A 13 40.08 -12.89 -17.36
CA LEU A 13 40.39 -11.91 -16.32
C LEU A 13 39.30 -10.84 -16.20
N LYS A 14 38.79 -10.32 -17.32
CA LYS A 14 37.67 -9.37 -17.33
C LYS A 14 36.38 -9.98 -16.79
N LEU A 15 36.06 -11.23 -17.15
CA LEU A 15 34.91 -11.96 -16.60
C LEU A 15 35.08 -12.21 -15.09
N LEU A 16 36.29 -12.52 -14.64
CA LEU A 16 36.59 -12.75 -13.23
C LEU A 16 36.50 -11.44 -12.43
N ILE A 17 36.98 -10.32 -12.98
CA ILE A 17 36.80 -8.99 -12.39
C ILE A 17 35.31 -8.60 -12.34
N TYR A 18 34.55 -8.83 -13.41
CA TYR A 18 33.10 -8.54 -13.43
C TYR A 18 32.33 -9.39 -12.42
N SER A 19 32.61 -10.68 -12.34
CA SER A 19 31.96 -11.58 -11.39
C SER A 19 32.35 -11.25 -9.95
N VAL A 20 33.61 -10.89 -9.69
CA VAL A 20 34.05 -10.38 -8.39
C VAL A 20 33.37 -9.04 -8.06
N PHE A 21 33.22 -8.12 -9.01
CA PHE A 21 32.46 -6.88 -8.80
C PHE A 21 30.98 -7.14 -8.48
N VAL A 22 30.32 -8.06 -9.20
CA VAL A 22 28.94 -8.48 -8.93
C VAL A 22 28.81 -9.15 -7.56
N LEU A 23 29.81 -9.94 -7.15
CA LEU A 23 29.88 -10.57 -5.82
C LEU A 23 30.20 -9.56 -4.69
N ILE A 24 30.86 -8.44 -5.01
CA ILE A 24 31.16 -7.34 -4.07
C ILE A 24 30.02 -6.30 -4.03
N ILE A 25 28.98 -6.43 -4.86
CA ILE A 25 27.71 -5.73 -4.60
C ILE A 25 27.12 -6.33 -3.33
N LYS A 26 27.58 -5.78 -2.23
CA LYS A 26 26.93 -5.77 -0.94
C LYS A 26 25.50 -5.28 -1.20
N VAL A 27 24.56 -6.22 -1.30
CA VAL A 27 23.14 -5.94 -1.09
C VAL A 27 23.03 -5.55 0.39
N HIS A 28 23.36 -4.30 0.71
CA HIS A 28 23.13 -3.74 2.04
C HIS A 28 21.67 -3.39 2.06
N GLY A 29 20.98 -4.31 2.74
CA GLY A 29 19.64 -4.73 2.44
C GLY A 29 18.63 -3.96 3.26
N ALA A 30 17.49 -3.77 2.63
CA ALA A 30 16.23 -3.51 3.26
C ALA A 30 16.16 -4.10 4.68
N SER A 31 15.89 -3.26 5.66
CA SER A 31 15.62 -3.74 7.02
C SER A 31 14.31 -4.52 7.01
N GLN A 32 14.33 -5.74 7.52
CA GLN A 32 13.12 -6.51 7.75
C GLN A 32 12.44 -5.98 9.01
N VAL A 33 11.25 -5.39 8.87
CA VAL A 33 10.54 -4.74 9.99
C VAL A 33 9.40 -5.64 10.45
N ASN A 34 9.30 -5.89 11.75
CA ASN A 34 8.29 -6.77 12.31
C ASN A 34 6.86 -6.26 12.04
N LEU A 35 5.99 -7.17 11.58
CA LEU A 35 4.56 -6.92 11.55
C LEU A 35 3.98 -6.95 12.97
N THR A 36 3.15 -5.97 13.27
CA THR A 36 2.33 -5.90 14.47
C THR A 36 0.88 -6.18 14.07
N ILE A 37 0.26 -7.16 14.74
CA ILE A 37 -1.17 -7.44 14.60
C ILE A 37 -1.94 -6.47 15.49
N LEU A 38 -2.92 -5.77 14.93
CA LEU A 38 -3.76 -4.83 15.67
C LEU A 38 -5.04 -5.52 16.15
N ASP A 39 -4.92 -6.40 17.15
CA ASP A 39 -6.04 -7.21 17.66
C ASP A 39 -7.21 -6.35 18.18
N SER A 40 -6.92 -5.16 18.72
CA SER A 40 -7.93 -4.22 19.20
C SER A 40 -8.91 -3.77 18.10
N ALA A 41 -8.50 -3.83 16.83
CA ALA A 41 -9.32 -3.48 15.68
C ALA A 41 -10.54 -4.38 15.49
N VAL A 42 -10.46 -5.64 15.91
CA VAL A 42 -11.57 -6.61 15.80
C VAL A 42 -12.80 -6.10 16.56
N SER A 43 -12.61 -5.51 17.74
CA SER A 43 -13.70 -4.96 18.56
C SER A 43 -14.43 -3.78 17.89
N LYS A 44 -13.76 -3.09 16.96
CA LYS A 44 -14.30 -1.99 16.14
C LYS A 44 -14.84 -2.49 14.79
N GLY A 45 -14.86 -3.81 14.59
CA GLY A 45 -15.22 -4.44 13.33
C GLY A 45 -14.21 -4.23 12.21
N ALA A 46 -13.04 -3.63 12.45
CA ALA A 46 -11.99 -3.43 11.45
C ALA A 46 -11.21 -4.74 11.26
N VAL A 47 -11.58 -5.51 10.23
CA VAL A 47 -11.02 -6.83 9.94
C VAL A 47 -10.82 -7.04 8.44
N CYS A 48 -9.84 -7.88 8.09
CA CYS A 48 -9.52 -8.32 6.73
C CYS A 48 -10.65 -9.15 6.11
N LEU A 49 -10.51 -9.51 4.83
CA LEU A 49 -11.51 -10.32 4.10
C LEU A 49 -11.95 -11.59 4.86
N ASP A 50 -11.02 -12.30 5.52
CA ASP A 50 -11.27 -13.52 6.31
C ASP A 50 -11.69 -13.27 7.79
N GLY A 51 -11.91 -12.01 8.17
CA GLY A 51 -12.24 -11.61 9.54
C GLY A 51 -11.06 -11.57 10.51
N SER A 52 -9.82 -11.73 10.04
CA SER A 52 -8.63 -11.53 10.87
C SER A 52 -8.34 -10.04 11.12
N PRO A 53 -7.68 -9.66 12.22
CA PRO A 53 -7.24 -8.28 12.46
C PRO A 53 -6.27 -7.79 11.37
N PRO A 54 -6.25 -6.48 11.07
CA PRO A 54 -5.24 -5.88 10.21
C PRO A 54 -3.87 -5.85 10.90
N MET A 55 -2.85 -5.54 10.14
CA MET A 55 -1.47 -5.40 10.61
C MET A 55 -0.89 -4.07 10.15
N TYR A 56 0.22 -3.67 10.76
CA TYR A 56 1.14 -2.66 10.26
C TYR A 56 2.57 -3.03 10.68
N ALA A 57 3.57 -2.54 9.96
CA ALA A 57 4.96 -2.55 10.40
C ALA A 57 5.41 -1.10 10.63
N TYR A 58 6.24 -0.89 11.65
CA TYR A 58 6.64 0.45 12.07
C TYR A 58 8.12 0.47 12.46
N GLU A 59 8.84 1.44 11.93
CA GLU A 59 10.18 1.81 12.37
C GLU A 59 10.18 3.25 12.88
N LYS A 60 10.67 3.44 14.11
CA LYS A 60 10.64 4.72 14.80
C LYS A 60 11.61 5.72 14.17
N GLY A 61 11.15 6.96 13.98
CA GLY A 61 11.99 8.05 13.50
C GLY A 61 13.07 8.48 14.49
N SER A 62 14.09 9.16 13.99
CA SER A 62 15.25 9.62 14.77
C SER A 62 15.73 10.99 14.31
N GLY A 63 16.52 11.66 15.15
CA GLY A 63 17.09 12.98 14.84
C GLY A 63 16.02 14.03 14.52
N ASP A 64 16.27 14.81 13.47
CA ASP A 64 15.34 15.81 12.93
C ASP A 64 14.11 15.19 12.23
N GLY A 65 14.16 13.91 11.86
CA GLY A 65 13.03 13.14 11.33
C GLY A 65 12.05 12.64 12.39
N ALA A 66 12.37 12.74 13.68
CA ALA A 66 11.62 12.08 14.76
C ALA A 66 10.16 12.54 14.91
N ASN A 67 9.82 13.75 14.47
CA ASN A 67 8.45 14.28 14.47
C ASN A 67 7.77 14.21 13.09
N ASN A 68 8.41 13.57 12.11
CA ASN A 68 7.88 13.42 10.77
C ASN A 68 7.41 12.00 10.52
N TRP A 69 6.34 11.83 9.74
CA TRP A 69 5.64 10.55 9.57
C TRP A 69 5.43 10.22 8.10
N LEU A 70 5.75 8.99 7.71
CA LEU A 70 5.54 8.47 6.37
C LEU A 70 4.82 7.12 6.46
N ILE A 71 3.58 7.09 5.97
CA ILE A 71 2.79 5.88 5.85
C ILE A 71 2.83 5.42 4.41
N TYR A 72 3.25 4.18 4.18
CA TYR A 72 3.22 3.53 2.87
C TYR A 72 2.17 2.43 2.85
N VAL A 73 1.21 2.53 1.93
CA VAL A 73 0.13 1.57 1.74
C VAL A 73 0.52 0.58 0.64
N GLU A 74 0.47 -0.71 0.96
CA GLU A 74 0.75 -1.78 0.02
C GLU A 74 -0.26 -1.81 -1.15
N GLY A 75 0.22 -2.13 -2.36
CA GLY A 75 -0.61 -2.42 -3.51
C GLY A 75 -1.12 -3.87 -3.55
N GLY A 76 -1.56 -4.33 -4.73
CA GLY A 76 -1.98 -5.73 -4.91
C GLY A 76 -3.34 -5.93 -5.56
N ALA A 77 -3.70 -5.06 -6.50
CA ALA A 77 -4.95 -5.10 -7.26
C ALA A 77 -6.22 -5.17 -6.37
N TRP A 78 -7.31 -5.72 -6.91
CA TRP A 78 -8.58 -5.88 -6.22
C TRP A 78 -9.11 -7.27 -6.50
N CYS A 79 -10.02 -7.75 -5.65
CA CYS A 79 -10.85 -8.89 -6.01
C CYS A 79 -12.17 -8.43 -6.64
N LEU A 80 -12.58 -9.10 -7.72
CA LEU A 80 -13.62 -8.61 -8.65
C LEU A 80 -14.96 -9.32 -8.51
N SER A 81 -15.03 -10.39 -7.72
CA SER A 81 -16.25 -11.17 -7.46
C SER A 81 -16.15 -11.83 -6.09
N LYS A 82 -17.26 -12.33 -5.56
CA LYS A 82 -17.27 -13.07 -4.28
C LYS A 82 -16.30 -14.26 -4.30
N ASP A 83 -16.34 -15.07 -5.34
CA ASP A 83 -15.44 -16.22 -5.48
C ASP A 83 -13.96 -15.80 -5.54
N ASN A 84 -13.67 -14.73 -6.27
CA ASN A 84 -12.31 -14.21 -6.35
C ASN A 84 -11.85 -13.63 -5.00
N CYS A 85 -12.74 -12.95 -4.27
CA CYS A 85 -12.45 -12.47 -2.92
C CYS A 85 -12.29 -13.61 -1.92
N LEU A 86 -13.04 -14.71 -2.08
CA LEU A 86 -12.91 -15.91 -1.25
C LEU A 86 -11.57 -16.61 -1.48
N LEU A 87 -11.15 -16.76 -2.73
CA LEU A 87 -9.81 -17.25 -3.03
C LEU A 87 -8.72 -16.33 -2.48
N ARG A 88 -8.93 -15.01 -2.57
CA ARG A 88 -7.99 -14.01 -2.02
C ARG A 88 -7.89 -14.07 -0.50
N SER A 89 -8.99 -14.32 0.21
CA SER A 89 -9.02 -14.40 1.68
C SER A 89 -8.21 -15.58 2.22
N GLN A 90 -7.92 -16.58 1.39
CA GLN A 90 -7.07 -17.72 1.73
C GLN A 90 -5.56 -17.41 1.66
N GLY A 91 -5.18 -16.22 1.19
CA GLY A 91 -3.78 -15.78 1.07
C GLY A 91 -3.44 -14.52 1.86
N MET A 92 -2.16 -14.11 1.81
CA MET A 92 -1.61 -12.97 2.56
C MET A 92 -2.24 -11.60 2.26
N MET A 93 -2.99 -11.51 1.15
CA MET A 93 -3.64 -10.29 0.66
C MET A 93 -5.13 -10.20 1.04
N GLY A 94 -5.61 -11.14 1.83
CA GLY A 94 -6.96 -11.15 2.39
C GLY A 94 -7.03 -11.66 3.83
N SER A 95 -5.90 -12.06 4.42
CA SER A 95 -5.81 -12.57 5.78
C SER A 95 -4.45 -12.27 6.42
N SER A 96 -4.45 -11.73 7.63
CA SER A 96 -3.22 -11.61 8.43
C SER A 96 -2.72 -12.96 8.92
N ARG A 97 -3.61 -13.94 9.13
CA ARG A 97 -3.26 -15.31 9.53
C ARG A 97 -2.45 -16.06 8.47
N LYS A 98 -2.49 -15.58 7.22
CA LYS A 98 -1.79 -16.18 6.07
C LYS A 98 -0.55 -15.39 5.66
N ARG A 99 -0.17 -14.36 6.43
CA ARG A 99 1.00 -13.52 6.18
C ARG A 99 2.07 -13.82 7.22
N SER A 100 3.02 -14.69 6.88
CA SER A 100 4.10 -15.11 7.78
C SER A 100 5.37 -14.26 7.67
N ASN A 101 5.51 -13.47 6.60
CA ASN A 101 6.75 -12.78 6.29
C ASN A 101 6.64 -11.30 6.64
N ASN A 102 7.60 -10.83 7.42
CA ASN A 102 7.80 -9.40 7.68
C ASN A 102 8.20 -8.68 6.38
N PRO A 103 7.70 -7.45 6.16
CA PRO A 103 8.10 -6.64 5.02
C PRO A 103 9.57 -6.21 5.13
N TYR A 104 10.18 -6.07 3.96
CA TYR A 104 11.42 -5.37 3.78
C TYR A 104 11.11 -3.90 3.47
N PHE A 105 11.61 -2.99 4.30
CA PHE A 105 11.46 -1.56 4.06
C PHE A 105 12.46 -1.14 2.97
N THR A 106 11.93 -0.67 1.84
CA THR A 106 12.71 -0.28 0.66
C THR A 106 12.17 1.00 0.03
N GLY A 107 12.95 1.61 -0.86
CA GLY A 107 12.54 2.82 -1.60
C GLY A 107 12.22 3.98 -0.65
N ILE A 108 11.05 4.58 -0.78
CA ILE A 108 10.68 5.78 0.01
C ILE A 108 10.57 5.51 1.54
N ILE A 109 10.45 4.24 1.95
CA ILE A 109 10.46 3.84 3.37
C ILE A 109 11.76 3.13 3.78
N ASP A 110 12.79 3.13 2.94
CA ASP A 110 14.10 2.58 3.31
C ASP A 110 14.71 3.36 4.50
N GLY A 111 15.48 2.67 5.34
CA GLY A 111 16.14 3.26 6.50
C GLY A 111 17.58 3.70 6.23
N ASP A 112 18.13 3.31 5.09
CA ASP A 112 19.44 3.74 4.65
C ASP A 112 19.31 5.06 3.86
N GLN A 113 20.00 6.10 4.34
CA GLN A 113 20.03 7.42 3.70
C GLN A 113 20.56 7.37 2.26
N THR A 114 21.34 6.36 1.90
CA THR A 114 21.84 6.16 0.53
C THR A 114 20.70 5.87 -0.44
N PHE A 115 19.67 5.13 -0.01
CA PHE A 115 18.53 4.73 -0.83
C PHE A 115 17.31 5.64 -0.60
N ASN A 116 17.21 6.25 0.58
CA ASN A 116 16.14 7.16 0.96
C ASN A 116 16.72 8.45 1.57
N PRO A 117 17.33 9.34 0.76
CA PRO A 117 18.03 10.51 1.28
C PRO A 117 17.10 11.49 2.02
N ASP A 118 15.81 11.49 1.69
CA ASP A 118 14.84 12.47 2.17
C ASP A 118 14.10 12.04 3.45
N PHE A 119 13.80 10.74 3.61
CA PHE A 119 12.87 10.26 4.64
C PHE A 119 13.42 9.12 5.51
N TYR A 120 14.69 8.72 5.35
CA TYR A 120 15.26 7.55 6.05
C TYR A 120 15.12 7.59 7.57
N ASN A 121 15.10 8.77 8.18
CA ASN A 121 15.01 8.95 9.63
C ASN A 121 13.61 9.37 10.12
N TRP A 122 12.59 9.36 9.26
CA TRP A 122 11.20 9.61 9.65
C TRP A 122 10.61 8.42 10.40
N ASN A 123 9.48 8.61 11.08
CA ASN A 123 8.62 7.50 11.49
C ASN A 123 8.08 6.85 10.21
N ARG A 124 8.50 5.61 9.93
CA ARG A 124 8.18 4.91 8.69
C ARG A 124 7.22 3.75 8.98
N ILE A 125 6.10 3.74 8.28
CA ILE A 125 5.02 2.77 8.48
C ILE A 125 4.76 2.08 7.16
N TYR A 126 4.61 0.76 7.21
CA TYR A 126 4.10 -0.05 6.11
C TYR A 126 2.74 -0.60 6.52
N LEU A 127 1.72 -0.37 5.70
CA LEU A 127 0.36 -0.85 5.90
C LEU A 127 0.06 -1.99 4.89
N PRO A 128 0.11 -3.26 5.33
CA PRO A 128 -0.32 -4.43 4.58
C PRO A 128 -1.75 -4.30 4.07
N TYR A 129 -1.96 -4.67 2.81
CA TYR A 129 -3.25 -4.62 2.14
C TYR A 129 -4.01 -5.95 2.29
N CYS A 130 -5.20 -5.92 2.91
CA CYS A 130 -5.97 -7.15 3.20
C CYS A 130 -7.49 -7.06 2.98
N ASP A 131 -8.01 -5.96 2.42
CA ASP A 131 -9.45 -5.75 2.17
C ASP A 131 -9.85 -5.98 0.70
N GLY A 132 -8.90 -5.84 -0.23
CA GLY A 132 -9.15 -6.07 -1.66
C GLY A 132 -9.93 -4.95 -2.37
N ALA A 133 -10.11 -3.78 -1.73
CA ALA A 133 -10.88 -2.63 -2.25
C ALA A 133 -10.22 -1.26 -2.02
N SER A 134 -8.89 -1.19 -1.98
CA SER A 134 -8.14 0.06 -1.69
C SER A 134 -8.61 0.77 -0.40
N PHE A 135 -8.91 -0.02 0.63
CA PHE A 135 -9.43 0.45 1.92
C PHE A 135 -10.70 1.32 1.81
N MET A 136 -11.58 1.08 0.84
CA MET A 136 -12.81 1.87 0.65
C MET A 136 -14.07 1.24 1.23
N ALA A 137 -14.14 -0.09 1.21
CA ALA A 137 -15.35 -0.81 1.53
C ALA A 137 -15.70 -0.67 3.01
N ASP A 138 -16.99 -0.54 3.30
CA ASP A 138 -17.51 -0.50 4.67
C ASP A 138 -18.88 -1.20 4.74
N VAL A 139 -18.87 -2.51 4.62
CA VAL A 139 -20.07 -3.34 4.67
C VAL A 139 -20.24 -3.89 6.10
N GLU A 140 -21.35 -3.52 6.74
CA GLU A 140 -21.68 -3.98 8.11
C GLU A 140 -21.75 -5.51 8.20
N GLY A 141 -22.56 -6.10 7.32
CA GLY A 141 -22.83 -7.53 7.28
C GLY A 141 -21.66 -8.35 6.76
N VAL A 142 -21.60 -9.60 7.20
CA VAL A 142 -20.76 -10.64 6.60
C VAL A 142 -21.51 -11.23 5.41
N ASP A 143 -20.82 -11.53 4.32
CA ASP A 143 -21.43 -12.21 3.19
C ASP A 143 -21.90 -13.62 3.60
N PRO A 144 -23.18 -13.97 3.46
CA PRO A 144 -23.72 -15.21 4.00
C PRO A 144 -23.27 -16.47 3.24
N GLU A 145 -22.81 -16.33 2.00
CA GLU A 145 -22.38 -17.45 1.16
C GLU A 145 -20.90 -17.78 1.39
N THR A 146 -20.07 -16.76 1.53
CA THR A 146 -18.61 -16.87 1.57
C THR A 146 -18.01 -16.59 2.94
N ASN A 147 -18.80 -16.09 3.89
CA ASN A 147 -18.37 -15.62 5.21
C ASN A 147 -17.30 -14.50 5.14
N LEU A 148 -17.26 -13.74 4.03
CA LEU A 148 -16.32 -12.65 3.83
C LEU A 148 -16.79 -11.36 4.46
N THR A 149 -15.83 -10.53 4.86
CA THR A 149 -16.09 -9.14 5.28
C THR A 149 -15.48 -8.16 4.28
N PHE A 150 -16.12 -7.01 4.08
CA PHE A 150 -15.62 -5.95 3.19
C PHE A 150 -15.51 -4.64 3.99
N ARG A 151 -14.42 -4.51 4.77
CA ARG A 151 -14.30 -3.48 5.83
C ARG A 151 -13.03 -2.65 5.75
N GLY A 152 -12.52 -2.47 4.53
CA GLY A 152 -11.30 -1.72 4.26
C GLY A 152 -11.27 -0.32 4.89
N ALA A 153 -12.36 0.45 4.82
CA ALA A 153 -12.38 1.80 5.40
C ALA A 153 -12.22 1.77 6.93
N ARG A 154 -12.82 0.78 7.62
CA ARG A 154 -12.63 0.62 9.07
C ARG A 154 -11.19 0.28 9.42
N ILE A 155 -10.54 -0.57 8.61
CA ILE A 155 -9.13 -0.90 8.81
C ILE A 155 -8.28 0.36 8.72
N PHE A 156 -8.46 1.17 7.67
CA PHE A 156 -7.71 2.41 7.53
C PHE A 156 -7.90 3.32 8.74
N ASP A 157 -9.16 3.52 9.17
CA ASP A 157 -9.49 4.40 10.30
C ASP A 157 -8.84 3.97 11.60
N VAL A 158 -8.93 2.68 11.93
CA VAL A 158 -8.38 2.15 13.19
C VAL A 158 -6.86 2.14 13.17
N VAL A 159 -6.23 1.88 12.01
CA VAL A 159 -4.77 2.00 11.89
C VAL A 159 -4.34 3.45 12.05
N MET A 160 -5.02 4.42 11.43
CA MET A 160 -4.68 5.83 11.62
C MET A 160 -4.86 6.27 13.07
N GLU A 161 -5.92 5.83 13.76
CA GLU A 161 -6.13 6.07 15.19
C GLU A 161 -4.99 5.51 16.04
N GLU A 162 -4.53 4.28 15.75
CA GLU A 162 -3.38 3.68 16.41
C GLU A 162 -2.12 4.54 16.23
N LEU A 163 -1.83 4.96 14.99
CA LEU A 163 -0.66 5.82 14.71
C LEU A 163 -0.75 7.17 15.42
N LEU A 164 -1.94 7.77 15.50
CA LEU A 164 -2.18 9.01 16.27
C LEU A 164 -1.86 8.79 17.76
N ASN A 165 -2.26 7.66 18.32
CA ASN A 165 -1.97 7.29 19.71
C ASN A 165 -0.48 7.02 19.95
N MET A 166 0.23 6.48 18.95
CA MET A 166 1.67 6.27 18.98
C MET A 166 2.49 7.57 18.86
N GLY A 167 1.85 8.71 18.57
CA GLY A 167 2.49 10.02 18.57
C GLY A 167 2.26 10.84 17.29
N MET A 168 1.66 10.26 16.25
CA MET A 168 1.44 10.95 14.97
C MET A 168 0.56 12.20 15.13
N LYS A 169 -0.28 12.26 16.16
CA LYS A 169 -1.07 13.47 16.49
C LYS A 169 -0.22 14.73 16.70
N ASN A 170 1.06 14.57 17.02
CA ASN A 170 2.03 15.65 17.22
C ASN A 170 2.99 15.81 16.02
N ALA A 171 2.67 15.22 14.86
CA ALA A 171 3.53 15.28 13.69
C ALA A 171 3.77 16.72 13.23
N GLU A 172 5.02 17.03 12.89
CA GLU A 172 5.37 18.29 12.22
C GLU A 172 5.03 18.19 10.72
N ASN A 173 5.48 17.11 10.08
CA ASN A 173 5.16 16.79 8.69
C ASN A 173 4.66 15.35 8.58
N ALA A 174 3.74 15.11 7.65
CA ALA A 174 3.21 13.77 7.41
C ALA A 174 2.96 13.51 5.93
N ILE A 175 3.27 12.28 5.49
CA ILE A 175 3.05 11.81 4.12
C ILE A 175 2.24 10.52 4.17
N LEU A 176 1.13 10.49 3.42
CA LEU A 176 0.48 9.25 3.02
C LEU A 176 0.96 8.88 1.62
N SER A 177 1.53 7.69 1.46
CA SER A 177 2.07 7.18 0.21
C SER A 177 1.54 5.78 -0.07
N GLY A 178 1.59 5.35 -1.31
CA GLY A 178 1.28 3.98 -1.68
C GLY A 178 1.47 3.72 -3.16
N THR A 179 1.56 2.44 -3.54
CA THR A 179 1.72 2.02 -4.94
C THR A 179 0.51 1.26 -5.45
N SER A 180 0.15 1.39 -6.73
CA SER A 180 -0.93 0.61 -7.36
C SER A 180 -2.27 0.80 -6.61
N ALA A 181 -2.89 -0.28 -6.10
CA ALA A 181 -4.09 -0.19 -5.26
C ALA A 181 -3.87 0.60 -3.96
N GLY A 182 -2.66 0.62 -3.41
CA GLY A 182 -2.25 1.47 -2.29
C GLY A 182 -2.09 2.93 -2.71
N GLY A 183 -1.63 3.19 -3.95
CA GLY A 183 -1.61 4.53 -4.53
C GLY A 183 -3.03 5.08 -4.72
N LEU A 184 -3.96 4.22 -5.16
CA LEU A 184 -5.37 4.55 -5.20
C LEU A 184 -5.93 4.85 -3.80
N THR A 185 -5.54 4.06 -2.80
CA THR A 185 -5.88 4.32 -1.38
C THR A 185 -5.42 5.71 -0.97
N THR A 186 -4.18 6.09 -1.30
CA THR A 186 -3.62 7.40 -1.01
C THR A 186 -4.45 8.53 -1.62
N ILE A 187 -4.89 8.37 -2.87
CA ILE A 187 -5.78 9.32 -3.54
C ILE A 187 -7.09 9.47 -2.76
N LEU A 188 -7.71 8.34 -2.43
CA LEU A 188 -9.05 8.26 -1.84
C LEU A 188 -9.12 8.78 -0.40
N HIS A 189 -8.05 8.57 0.37
CA HIS A 189 -8.02 8.91 1.79
C HIS A 189 -7.23 10.19 2.10
N CYS A 190 -6.67 10.87 1.09
CA CYS A 190 -5.79 12.02 1.31
C CYS A 190 -6.42 13.13 2.15
N ASP A 191 -7.65 13.55 1.82
CA ASP A 191 -8.33 14.61 2.56
C ASP A 191 -8.64 14.22 3.99
N LYS A 192 -9.04 12.97 4.20
CA LYS A 192 -9.27 12.42 5.53
C LYS A 192 -7.98 12.41 6.35
N PHE A 193 -6.89 11.91 5.76
CA PHE A 193 -5.57 11.89 6.38
C PHE A 193 -5.09 13.29 6.78
N ARG A 194 -5.27 14.28 5.90
CA ARG A 194 -5.01 15.70 6.22
C ARG A 194 -5.87 16.19 7.38
N GLY A 195 -7.15 15.84 7.42
CA GLY A 195 -8.07 16.21 8.49
C GLY A 195 -7.70 15.65 9.86
N LEU A 196 -6.97 14.54 9.93
CA LEU A 196 -6.48 13.95 11.18
C LEU A 196 -5.34 14.73 11.83
N LEU A 197 -4.66 15.61 11.08
CA LEU A 197 -3.45 16.31 11.50
C LEU A 197 -3.60 17.84 11.35
N PRO A 198 -4.58 18.46 12.02
CA PRO A 198 -4.89 19.88 11.83
C PRO A 198 -3.76 20.83 12.25
N ASN A 199 -2.85 20.36 13.12
CA ASN A 199 -1.74 21.14 13.65
C ASN A 199 -0.40 20.86 12.95
N ALA A 200 -0.34 19.89 12.04
CA ALA A 200 0.90 19.60 11.31
C ALA A 200 1.20 20.75 10.33
N TYR A 201 2.46 21.14 10.24
CA TYR A 201 2.91 22.17 9.31
C TYR A 201 2.67 21.77 7.85
N ARG A 202 2.89 20.50 7.53
CA ARG A 202 2.71 19.99 6.17
C ARG A 202 2.20 18.56 6.14
N VAL A 203 1.05 18.37 5.49
CA VAL A 203 0.53 17.05 5.14
C VAL A 203 0.49 16.92 3.61
N LYS A 204 1.06 15.83 3.09
CA LYS A 204 1.09 15.53 1.64
C LYS A 204 0.71 14.08 1.36
N CYS A 205 0.32 13.83 0.12
CA CYS A 205 -0.05 12.51 -0.36
C CYS A 205 0.70 12.20 -1.65
N ILE A 206 1.28 11.01 -1.75
CA ILE A 206 2.06 10.55 -2.90
C ILE A 206 1.41 9.27 -3.44
N SER A 207 0.73 9.39 -4.58
CA SER A 207 0.18 8.22 -5.27
C SER A 207 1.14 7.76 -6.35
N ASP A 208 1.87 6.67 -6.09
CA ASP A 208 2.63 5.97 -7.11
C ASP A 208 1.72 4.99 -7.86
N SER A 209 1.64 5.11 -9.19
CA SER A 209 0.93 4.15 -10.06
C SER A 209 -0.54 3.88 -9.65
N GLY A 210 -1.16 4.81 -8.93
CA GLY A 210 -2.52 4.71 -8.38
C GLY A 210 -3.57 5.47 -9.16
N PHE A 211 -3.19 6.24 -10.19
CA PHE A 211 -4.13 6.99 -11.02
C PHE A 211 -4.53 6.18 -12.26
N PHE A 212 -5.75 5.64 -12.25
CA PHE A 212 -6.27 4.82 -13.34
C PHE A 212 -7.16 5.65 -14.27
N ILE A 213 -6.72 5.80 -15.52
CA ILE A 213 -7.44 6.59 -16.53
C ILE A 213 -8.57 5.81 -17.19
N HIS A 214 -9.72 6.46 -17.35
CA HIS A 214 -10.75 6.00 -18.28
C HIS A 214 -10.41 6.43 -19.72
N GLY A 215 -9.43 5.76 -20.32
CA GLY A 215 -9.07 5.96 -21.72
C GLY A 215 -10.02 5.20 -22.66
N LYS A 216 -11.10 5.85 -23.07
CA LYS A 216 -12.18 5.28 -23.91
C LYS A 216 -11.69 4.71 -25.24
N ASP A 217 -10.72 5.39 -25.85
CA ASP A 217 -10.20 5.05 -27.17
C ASP A 217 -8.95 4.14 -27.11
N LEU A 218 -8.55 3.72 -25.90
CA LEU A 218 -7.40 2.82 -25.73
C LEU A 218 -7.83 1.35 -25.85
N PRO A 219 -6.97 0.46 -26.40
CA PRO A 219 -7.26 -0.98 -26.49
C PRO A 219 -7.71 -1.55 -25.14
N GLY A 220 -8.81 -2.33 -25.13
CA GLY A 220 -9.35 -2.94 -23.91
C GLY A 220 -10.09 -1.99 -22.97
N ALA A 221 -10.52 -0.81 -23.43
CA ALA A 221 -11.25 0.17 -22.62
C ALA A 221 -12.46 -0.42 -21.89
N LYS A 222 -13.31 -1.17 -22.61
CA LYS A 222 -14.51 -1.78 -22.04
C LYS A 222 -14.17 -2.78 -20.92
N GLY A 223 -13.17 -3.63 -21.14
CA GLY A 223 -12.72 -4.58 -20.10
C GLY A 223 -12.15 -3.89 -18.85
N ARG A 224 -11.49 -2.73 -18.99
CA ARG A 224 -11.07 -1.93 -17.83
C ARG A 224 -12.26 -1.33 -17.09
N GLU A 225 -13.23 -0.78 -17.83
CA GLU A 225 -14.47 -0.24 -17.27
C GLU A 225 -15.24 -1.31 -16.49
N ASP A 226 -15.44 -2.49 -17.09
CA ASP A 226 -16.15 -3.62 -16.46
C ASP A 226 -15.42 -4.09 -15.21
N ARG A 227 -14.08 -4.13 -15.23
CA ARG A 227 -13.27 -4.45 -14.05
C ARG A 227 -13.50 -3.48 -12.89
N PHE A 228 -13.55 -2.17 -13.14
CA PHE A 228 -13.85 -1.20 -12.08
C PHE A 228 -15.30 -1.30 -11.62
N ALA A 229 -16.24 -1.57 -12.52
CA ALA A 229 -17.62 -1.84 -12.17
C ALA A 229 -17.75 -3.06 -11.23
N ASP A 230 -17.00 -4.11 -11.49
CA ASP A 230 -16.94 -5.32 -10.68
C ASP A 230 -16.39 -5.05 -9.27
N VAL A 231 -15.36 -4.22 -9.14
CA VAL A 231 -14.86 -3.76 -7.83
C VAL A 231 -15.95 -3.01 -7.08
N ILE A 232 -16.62 -2.06 -7.72
CA ILE A 232 -17.66 -1.25 -7.08
C ILE A 232 -18.84 -2.09 -6.64
N ASN A 233 -19.29 -3.03 -7.46
CA ASN A 233 -20.42 -3.89 -7.17
C ASN A 233 -20.07 -4.91 -6.06
N THR A 234 -18.93 -5.59 -6.18
CA THR A 234 -18.50 -6.62 -5.22
C THR A 234 -18.31 -6.04 -3.82
N HIS A 235 -17.68 -4.87 -3.73
CA HIS A 235 -17.33 -4.23 -2.46
C HIS A 235 -18.36 -3.19 -2.00
N LYS A 236 -19.47 -3.04 -2.72
CA LYS A 236 -20.55 -2.08 -2.45
C LYS A 236 -20.05 -0.63 -2.28
N LEU A 237 -19.15 -0.21 -3.17
CA LEU A 237 -18.46 1.08 -3.02
C LEU A 237 -19.29 2.29 -3.45
N ALA A 238 -20.42 2.12 -4.14
CA ALA A 238 -21.19 3.23 -4.69
C ALA A 238 -21.58 4.27 -3.62
N GLU A 239 -21.95 3.81 -2.42
CA GLU A 239 -22.33 4.67 -1.28
C GLU A 239 -21.13 5.30 -0.57
N ARG A 240 -19.91 4.85 -0.86
CA ARG A 240 -18.66 5.32 -0.27
C ARG A 240 -17.94 6.35 -1.12
N LEU A 241 -18.32 6.48 -2.39
CA LEU A 241 -17.74 7.47 -3.30
C LEU A 241 -18.28 8.87 -2.97
N PRO A 242 -17.46 9.93 -3.07
CA PRO A 242 -17.90 11.29 -2.78
C PRO A 242 -19.13 11.69 -3.62
N ALA A 243 -20.15 12.25 -2.96
CA ALA A 243 -21.35 12.73 -3.64
C ALA A 243 -21.03 13.76 -4.73
N SER A 244 -20.01 14.59 -4.52
CA SER A 244 -19.51 15.57 -5.50
C SER A 244 -18.97 14.93 -6.78
N CYS A 245 -18.63 13.63 -6.74
CA CYS A 245 -18.19 12.86 -7.89
C CYS A 245 -19.34 12.05 -8.48
N THR A 246 -20.10 11.31 -7.65
CA THR A 246 -21.23 10.48 -8.13
C THR A 246 -22.38 11.32 -8.69
N SER A 247 -22.49 12.60 -8.34
CA SER A 247 -23.44 13.52 -8.98
C SER A 247 -23.04 13.94 -10.40
N LYS A 248 -21.78 13.76 -10.79
CA LYS A 248 -21.23 14.19 -12.09
C LYS A 248 -20.99 13.01 -13.05
N MET A 249 -20.91 11.79 -12.53
CA MET A 249 -20.63 10.58 -13.31
C MET A 249 -21.11 9.32 -12.63
N ASP A 250 -21.40 8.29 -13.43
CA ASP A 250 -21.72 6.95 -12.97
C ASP A 250 -20.63 6.45 -12.01
N PRO A 251 -20.98 5.85 -10.84
CA PRO A 251 -20.03 5.22 -9.92
C PRO A 251 -18.96 4.36 -10.60
N LYS A 252 -19.34 3.56 -11.61
CA LYS A 252 -18.42 2.70 -12.38
C LYS A 252 -17.35 3.48 -13.15
N LEU A 253 -17.69 4.72 -13.44
CA LEU A 253 -16.87 5.69 -14.15
C LEU A 253 -16.32 6.76 -13.21
N VAL A 254 -16.55 6.67 -11.90
CA VAL A 254 -16.09 7.65 -10.91
C VAL A 254 -14.58 7.72 -11.02
N ARG A 255 -14.18 8.70 -11.84
CA ARG A 255 -12.89 9.31 -11.87
C ARG A 255 -12.72 9.82 -10.45
N LEU A 256 -11.62 9.48 -9.82
CA LEU A 256 -11.22 10.15 -8.59
C LEU A 256 -10.73 11.55 -8.96
N LEU A 257 -11.69 12.38 -9.39
CA LEU A 257 -11.55 13.81 -9.54
C LEU A 257 -11.60 14.37 -8.13
N PHE A 258 -10.42 14.60 -7.58
CA PHE A 258 -10.25 15.64 -6.58
C PHE A 258 -10.94 16.91 -7.09
N ASN A 259 -11.93 17.42 -6.35
CA ASN A 259 -12.30 18.83 -6.47
C ASN A 259 -11.46 19.60 -5.47
#